data_AF-A0A1G2DA50-F1
#
_entry.id   AF-A0A1G2DA50-F1
#
_cell.length_a   1.000
_cell.length_b   1.000
_cell.length_c   1.000
_cell.angle_alpha   90.00
_cell.angle_beta   90.00
_cell.angle_gamma   90.00
#
_symmetry.space_group_name_H-M   'P 1'
#
loop_
_entity.id
_entity.type
_entity.pdbx_description
1 polymer ?
#
loop_
_entity_poly.entity_id
_entity_poly.type
_entity_poly.pdbx_seq_one_letter_code
_entity_poly.pdbx_strand_id
1 'polypeptide(L)'
;MEQMENQKKEQLRNIVRMYESEITTLISQKYSVDTKDLVVLINDESGIYLSKEEKDTLCTLVLNNENGYMYLVSAKYNEEENTLSDFRSDVIA
;
A
#
# COMPACT_ATOMS: atom_id res chain seq x y z
N MET A 1 15.03 20.29 2.64
CA MET A 1 15.05 19.00 1.93
C MET A 1 14.30 17.96 2.75
N GLU A 2 14.75 17.67 3.98
CA GLU A 2 14.10 16.74 4.91
C GLU A 2 12.62 17.05 5.22
N GLN A 3 12.25 18.32 5.38
CA GLN A 3 10.85 18.71 5.63
C GLN A 3 9.90 18.37 4.46
N MET A 4 10.37 18.51 3.21
CA MET A 4 9.56 18.21 2.03
C MET A 4 9.38 16.69 1.87
N GLU A 5 10.41 15.90 2.18
CA GLU A 5 10.34 14.44 2.14
C GLU A 5 9.38 13.90 3.20
N ASN A 6 9.40 14.47 4.41
CA ASN A 6 8.46 14.09 5.47
C ASN A 6 7.01 14.44 5.12
N GLN A 7 6.77 15.60 4.51
CA GLN A 7 5.44 15.98 4.00
C GLN A 7 4.95 15.00 2.93
N LYS A 8 5.82 14.65 1.96
CA LYS A 8 5.47 13.69 0.92
C LYS A 8 5.17 12.31 1.50
N LYS A 9 5.97 11.82 2.46
CA LYS A 9 5.69 10.55 3.15
C LYS A 9 4.33 10.56 3.86
N GLU A 10 3.99 11.64 4.56
CA GLU A 10 2.69 11.73 5.23
C GLU A 10 1.52 11.80 4.25
N GLN A 11 1.69 12.47 3.10
CA GLN A 11 0.70 12.44 2.02
C GLN A 11 0.47 11.00 1.52
N LEU A 12 1.55 10.25 1.28
CA LEU A 12 1.46 8.83 0.87
C LEU A 12 0.79 7.96 1.95
N ARG A 13 1.02 8.25 3.23
CA ARG A 13 0.32 7.56 4.34
C ARG A 13 -1.18 7.85 4.32
N ASN A 14 -1.55 9.12 4.13
CA ASN A 14 -2.95 9.52 4.13
C ASN A 14 -3.72 8.94 2.95
N ILE A 15 -3.12 8.90 1.76
CA ILE A 15 -3.78 8.28 0.61
C ILE A 15 -3.92 6.76 0.80
N VAL A 16 -2.92 6.06 1.34
CA VAL A 16 -3.05 4.63 1.64
C VAL A 16 -4.13 4.37 2.69
N ARG A 17 -4.24 5.21 3.73
CA ARG A 17 -5.34 5.13 4.72
C ARG A 17 -6.71 5.24 4.05
N MET A 18 -6.86 6.13 3.06
CA MET A 18 -8.13 6.31 2.35
C MET A 18 -8.55 5.06 1.55
N TYR A 19 -7.58 4.28 1.06
CA TYR A 19 -7.80 3.10 0.23
C TYR A 19 -7.56 1.77 0.99
N GLU A 20 -7.48 1.80 2.32
CA GLU A 20 -7.14 0.63 3.14
C GLU A 20 -8.14 -0.53 2.93
N SER A 21 -9.42 -0.21 2.75
CA SER A 21 -10.47 -1.20 2.49
C SER A 21 -10.32 -1.85 1.11
N GLU A 22 -10.03 -1.06 0.07
CA GLU A 22 -9.79 -1.56 -1.28
C GLU A 22 -8.53 -2.44 -1.34
N ILE A 23 -7.46 -2.03 -0.66
CA ILE A 23 -6.19 -2.75 -0.56
C ILE A 23 -6.40 -4.12 0.09
N THR A 24 -7.05 -4.16 1.26
CA THR A 24 -7.30 -5.41 1.98
C THR A 24 -8.30 -6.31 1.24
N THR A 25 -9.33 -5.73 0.62
CA THR A 25 -10.32 -6.47 -0.20
C THR A 25 -9.66 -7.12 -1.41
N LEU A 26 -8.75 -6.42 -2.10
CA LEU A 26 -8.00 -6.98 -3.23
C LEU A 26 -7.22 -8.24 -2.84
N ILE A 27 -6.51 -8.19 -1.71
CA ILE A 27 -5.75 -9.34 -1.19
C ILE A 27 -6.70 -10.47 -0.81
N SER A 28 -7.75 -10.15 -0.06
CA SER A 28 -8.77 -11.11 0.37
C SER A 28 -9.37 -11.88 -0.81
N GLN A 29 -9.74 -11.16 -1.87
CA GLN A 29 -10.31 -11.76 -3.08
C GLN A 29 -9.29 -12.60 -3.86
N LYS A 30 -8.05 -12.13 -4.01
CA LYS A 30 -7.02 -12.85 -4.79
C LYS A 30 -6.50 -14.11 -4.08
N TYR A 31 -6.32 -14.05 -2.76
CA TYR A 31 -5.66 -15.10 -1.97
C TYR A 31 -6.59 -15.88 -1.04
N SER A 32 -7.89 -15.56 -1.03
CA SER A 32 -8.89 -16.23 -0.18
C SER A 32 -8.56 -16.16 1.31
N VAL A 33 -8.18 -14.98 1.80
CA VAL A 33 -7.89 -14.68 3.21
C VAL A 33 -8.92 -13.70 3.78
N ASP A 34 -9.16 -13.73 5.09
CA ASP A 34 -10.10 -12.80 5.73
C ASP A 34 -9.47 -11.40 5.86
N THR A 35 -10.23 -10.35 5.53
CA THR A 35 -9.75 -8.95 5.61
C THR A 35 -9.42 -8.54 7.04
N LYS A 36 -10.06 -9.13 8.06
CA LYS A 36 -9.79 -8.83 9.47
C LYS A 36 -8.37 -9.23 9.92
N ASP A 37 -7.77 -10.18 9.21
CA ASP A 37 -6.44 -10.71 9.52
C ASP A 37 -5.35 -9.94 8.78
N LEU A 38 -5.73 -9.01 7.90
CA LEU A 38 -4.81 -8.17 7.13
C LEU A 38 -4.54 -6.84 7.82
N VAL A 39 -3.27 -6.45 7.87
CA VAL A 39 -2.81 -5.16 8.39
C VAL A 39 -1.94 -4.46 7.36
N VAL A 40 -2.38 -3.29 6.91
CA VAL A 40 -1.57 -2.43 6.04
C VAL A 40 -0.50 -1.74 6.90
N LEU A 41 0.76 -1.83 6.50
CA LEU A 41 1.91 -1.33 7.27
C LEU A 41 2.10 0.19 7.11
N ILE A 42 1.05 0.98 7.38
CA ILE A 42 1.00 2.43 7.10
C ILE A 42 2.05 3.22 7.89
N ASN A 43 2.31 2.80 9.13
CA ASN A 43 3.23 3.51 10.03
C ASN A 43 4.68 3.01 9.92
N ASP A 44 4.91 1.91 9.21
CA ASP A 44 6.25 1.38 8.98
C ASP A 44 7.04 2.29 8.01
N GLU A 45 8.35 2.40 8.19
CA GLU A 45 9.19 3.26 7.33
C GLU A 45 9.31 2.71 5.91
N SER A 46 9.24 1.40 5.74
CA SER A 46 9.33 0.69 4.47
C SER A 46 7.97 0.21 3.95
N GLY A 47 6.90 0.40 4.74
CA GLY A 47 5.56 -0.07 4.42
C GLY A 47 4.84 0.70 3.33
N ILE A 48 5.29 1.91 2.98
CA ILE A 48 4.74 2.73 1.89
C ILE A 48 5.87 3.47 1.17
N TYR A 49 5.95 3.34 -0.16
CA TYR A 49 6.94 4.02 -0.98
C TYR A 49 6.47 4.18 -2.43
N LEU A 50 7.12 5.06 -3.18
CA LEU A 50 6.96 5.12 -4.65
C LEU A 50 7.99 4.21 -5.32
N SER A 51 7.55 3.45 -6.31
CA SER A 51 8.44 2.58 -7.09
C SER A 51 9.51 3.39 -7.82
N LYS A 52 10.74 2.85 -7.84
CA LYS A 52 11.86 3.43 -8.59
C LYS A 52 11.88 2.97 -10.06
N GLU A 53 11.27 1.81 -10.32
CA GLU A 53 11.26 1.17 -11.64
C GLU A 53 9.99 1.52 -12.42
N GLU A 54 8.87 1.74 -11.73
CA GLU A 54 7.59 2.07 -12.35
C GLU A 54 7.14 3.46 -11.94
N LYS A 55 7.18 4.39 -12.90
CA LYS A 55 6.75 5.78 -12.70
C LYS A 55 5.31 5.82 -12.16
N ASP A 56 5.06 6.78 -11.26
CA ASP A 56 3.74 7.09 -10.72
C ASP A 56 3.05 5.86 -10.11
N THR A 57 3.83 5.02 -9.41
CA THR A 57 3.34 3.78 -8.81
C THR A 57 3.64 3.79 -7.31
N LEU A 58 2.59 3.78 -6.50
CA LEU A 58 2.68 3.63 -5.05
C LEU A 58 2.69 2.15 -4.71
N CYS A 59 3.62 1.77 -3.84
CA CYS A 59 3.73 0.44 -3.26
C CYS A 59 3.41 0.50 -1.78
N THR A 60 2.65 -0.48 -1.29
CA THR A 60 2.41 -0.68 0.14
C THR A 60 2.48 -2.15 0.53
N LEU A 61 2.94 -2.40 1.76
CA LEU A 61 3.05 -3.73 2.33
C LEU A 61 1.86 -4.04 3.24
N VAL A 62 1.37 -5.28 3.15
CA VAL A 62 0.28 -5.79 3.98
C VAL A 62 0.72 -7.10 4.61
N LEU A 63 0.56 -7.23 5.93
CA LEU A 63 0.84 -8.44 6.68
C LEU A 63 -0.47 -9.17 6.97
N ASN A 64 -0.50 -10.49 6.76
CA ASN A 64 -1.53 -11.33 7.35
C ASN A 64 -1.07 -11.81 8.73
N ASN A 65 -1.77 -11.39 9.78
CA ASN A 65 -1.43 -11.70 11.16
C ASN A 65 -1.73 -13.14 11.58
N GLU A 66 -2.56 -13.87 10.82
CA GLU A 66 -2.90 -15.26 11.10
C GLU A 66 -1.78 -16.20 10.65
N ASN A 67 -1.24 -16.00 9.45
CA ASN A 67 -0.27 -16.92 8.83
C ASN A 67 1.12 -16.32 8.58
N GLY A 68 1.30 -15.02 8.79
CA GLY A 68 2.58 -14.32 8.64
C GLY A 68 2.95 -13.96 7.19
N TYR A 69 2.11 -14.28 6.21
CA TYR A 69 2.37 -13.91 4.82
C TYR A 69 2.38 -12.40 4.62
N MET A 70 3.26 -11.94 3.74
CA MET A 70 3.35 -10.55 3.35
C MET A 70 2.97 -10.37 1.88
N TYR A 71 2.18 -9.33 1.62
CA TYR A 71 1.71 -8.95 0.31
C TYR A 71 2.27 -7.59 -0.06
N LEU A 72 2.75 -7.47 -1.29
CA LEU A 72 3.03 -6.20 -1.92
C LEU A 72 1.78 -5.79 -2.72
N VAL A 73 1.23 -4.62 -2.42
CA VAL A 73 0.19 -3.99 -3.23
C VAL A 73 0.78 -2.79 -3.94
N SER A 74 0.55 -2.71 -5.25
CA SER A 74 0.95 -1.58 -6.08
C SER A 74 -0.28 -0.96 -6.74
N ALA A 75 -0.26 0.35 -6.93
CA ALA A 75 -1.33 1.11 -7.57
C ALA A 75 -0.76 2.33 -8.31
N LYS A 76 -1.42 2.75 -9.39
CA LYS A 76 -1.13 4.01 -10.06
C LYS A 76 -1.50 5.17 -9.16
N TYR A 77 -0.52 6.01 -8.87
CA TYR A 77 -0.66 7.19 -8.04
C TYR A 77 -0.78 8.44 -8.91
N ASN A 78 -1.91 9.12 -8.81
CA ASN A 78 -2.07 10.46 -9.38
C ASN A 78 -1.74 11.49 -8.30
N GLU A 79 -0.58 12.14 -8.42
CA GLU A 79 -0.12 13.16 -7.47
C GLU A 79 -0.97 14.44 -7.51
N GLU A 80 -1.54 14.79 -8.67
CA GLU A 80 -2.35 16.00 -8.83
C GLU A 80 -3.72 15.85 -8.17
N GLU A 81 -4.35 14.68 -8.35
CA GLU A 81 -5.67 14.39 -7.77
C GLU A 81 -5.58 13.74 -6.38
N ASN A 82 -4.39 13.31 -5.97
CA ASN A 82 -4.14 12.54 -4.76
C ASN A 82 -5.04 11.28 -4.69
N THR A 83 -5.08 10.51 -5.79
CA THR A 83 -5.90 9.30 -5.94
C THR A 83 -5.05 8.07 -6.31
N LEU A 84 -5.61 6.89 -6.02
CA LEU A 84 -5.03 5.59 -6.42
C LEU A 84 -5.97 4.86 -7.39
N SER A 85 -5.37 4.20 -8.38
CA SER A 85 -6.06 3.41 -9.39
C SER A 85 -5.22 2.20 -9.81
N ASP A 86 -5.77 1.30 -10.63
CA ASP A 86 -5.05 0.15 -11.19
C ASP A 86 -4.33 -0.73 -10.15
N PHE A 87 -5.03 -1.08 -9.07
CA PHE A 87 -4.46 -1.87 -7.99
C PHE A 87 -4.07 -3.29 -8.42
N ARG A 88 -2.90 -3.74 -7.99
CA ARG A 88 -2.33 -5.08 -8.19
C ARG A 88 -1.72 -5.55 -6.88
N SER A 89 -1.75 -6.86 -6.62
CA SER A 89 -1.14 -7.43 -5.42
C SER A 89 -0.35 -8.69 -5.76
N ASP A 90 0.80 -8.91 -5.12
CA ASP A 90 1.59 -10.14 -5.22
C ASP A 90 2.10 -10.58 -3.84
N VAL A 91 2.29 -11.88 -3.65
CA VAL A 91 2.90 -12.45 -2.43
C VAL A 91 4.41 -12.29 -2.52
N ILE A 92 5.04 -11.84 -1.44
CA ILE A 92 6.49 -11.61 -1.40
C ILE A 92 7.23 -12.49 -0.39
N ALA A 93 6.55 -13.08 0.60
CA ALA A 93 7.04 -14.16 1.47
C ALA A 93 5.92 -14.71 2.35
#